data_AF-A0A517VA22-F1
#
_entry.id   AF-A0A517VA22-F1
#
_cell.length_a   1.000
_cell.length_b   1.000
_cell.length_c   1.000
_cell.angle_alpha   90.00
_cell.angle_beta   90.00
_cell.angle_gamma   90.00
#
_symmetry.space_group_name_H-M   'P 1'
#
loop_
_entity.id
_entity.type
_entity.pdbx_description
1 polymer ?
#
loop_
_entity_poly.entity_id
_entity_poly.type
_entity_poly.pdbx_seq_one_letter_code
_entity_poly.pdbx_strand_id
1 'polypeptide(L)'
;MLFGDSELFAVARSAKVGEYSLHTGLAELRDWISCEFNVSVVHIVLDHIELGPAEGRPRLNVILETDKDFDSWKTDAITIRSDVRDKVVRRFKKIASVHPDLESENVHLILDNFSDECLGRACSTFLKRDAKRITNDFKQTIWQIDGFSRALVVFLYTDDEIKKCSADDTCKRISQQCFNALKPYDEFDYLTADSFRLRFDSKENLDNNYKGNLFYYWR
;
A
#
# COMPACT_ATOMS: atom_id res chain seq x y z
N MET A 1 7.16 -8.83 4.13
CA MET A 1 6.02 -8.02 3.66
C MET A 1 6.60 -6.74 3.12
N LEU A 2 6.07 -6.24 2.02
CA LEU A 2 6.57 -5.07 1.30
C LEU A 2 6.42 -3.80 2.14
N PHE A 3 5.34 -3.70 2.92
CA PHE A 3 5.11 -2.60 3.84
C PHE A 3 6.22 -2.50 4.89
N GLY A 4 6.89 -1.34 4.92
CA GLY A 4 7.95 -1.04 5.88
C GLY A 4 9.33 -1.65 5.54
N ASP A 5 9.42 -2.51 4.54
CA ASP A 5 10.67 -3.11 4.09
C ASP A 5 11.24 -2.32 2.90
N SER A 6 12.28 -1.52 3.15
CA SER A 6 12.87 -0.66 2.12
C SER A 6 13.73 -1.42 1.13
N GLU A 7 14.33 -2.56 1.52
CA GLU A 7 15.15 -3.37 0.63
C GLU A 7 14.26 -4.14 -0.34
N LEU A 8 13.23 -4.82 0.18
CA LEU A 8 12.25 -5.51 -0.64
C LEU A 8 11.52 -4.57 -1.60
N PHE A 9 11.17 -3.36 -1.14
CA PHE A 9 10.57 -2.35 -2.02
C PHE A 9 11.51 -1.93 -3.15
N ALA A 10 12.79 -1.70 -2.85
CA ALA A 10 13.78 -1.34 -3.87
C ALA A 10 13.91 -2.45 -4.93
N VAL A 11 13.92 -3.72 -4.51
CA VAL A 11 13.95 -4.87 -5.43
C VAL A 11 12.68 -4.94 -6.28
N ALA A 12 11.49 -4.82 -5.68
CA ALA A 12 10.23 -4.83 -6.41
C ALA A 12 10.12 -3.65 -7.41
N ARG A 13 10.61 -2.47 -7.02
CA ARG A 13 10.70 -1.29 -7.89
C ARG A 13 11.63 -1.55 -9.07
N SER A 14 12.83 -2.10 -8.85
CA SER A 14 13.75 -2.48 -9.92
C SER A 14 13.17 -3.55 -10.84
N ALA A 15 12.41 -4.51 -10.29
CA ALA A 15 11.69 -5.50 -11.09
C ALA A 15 10.61 -4.84 -11.96
N LYS A 16 9.87 -3.86 -11.44
CA LYS A 16 8.85 -3.10 -12.17
C LYS A 16 9.42 -2.36 -13.38
N VAL A 17 10.61 -1.79 -13.27
CA VAL A 17 11.27 -1.08 -14.38
C VAL A 17 12.11 -1.99 -15.28
N GLY A 18 12.14 -3.30 -15.03
CA GLY A 18 12.86 -4.28 -15.85
C GLY A 18 14.36 -4.40 -15.56
N GLU A 19 14.84 -3.81 -14.45
CA GLU A 19 16.24 -3.81 -14.03
C GLU A 19 16.60 -4.96 -13.08
N TYR A 20 15.60 -5.74 -12.64
CA TYR A 20 15.81 -6.90 -11.77
C TYR A 20 15.26 -8.18 -12.40
N SER A 21 16.07 -9.24 -12.39
CA SER A 21 15.68 -10.56 -12.89
C SER A 21 15.39 -11.52 -11.76
N LEU A 22 14.25 -12.20 -11.84
CA LEU A 22 13.86 -13.26 -10.91
C LEU A 22 14.69 -14.52 -11.12
N HIS A 23 14.80 -15.33 -10.05
CA HIS A 23 15.16 -16.74 -10.21
C HIS A 23 14.24 -17.42 -11.23
N THR A 24 14.78 -18.31 -12.06
CA THR A 24 14.07 -18.88 -13.22
C THR A 24 12.77 -19.57 -12.84
N GLY A 25 12.75 -20.36 -11.76
CA GLY A 25 11.53 -20.99 -11.27
C GLY A 25 10.49 -19.98 -10.76
N LEU A 26 10.91 -18.87 -10.14
CA LEU A 26 9.99 -17.82 -9.71
C LEU A 26 9.47 -16.98 -10.89
N ALA A 27 10.28 -16.81 -11.93
CA ALA A 27 9.84 -16.20 -13.19
C ALA A 27 8.78 -17.07 -13.89
N GLU A 28 8.97 -18.40 -13.95
CA GLU A 28 7.94 -19.32 -14.48
C GLU A 28 6.64 -19.21 -13.68
N LEU A 29 6.74 -19.16 -12.33
CA LEU A 29 5.57 -19.02 -11.49
C LEU A 29 4.86 -17.69 -11.73
N ARG A 30 5.61 -16.58 -11.83
CA ARG A 30 5.07 -15.24 -12.13
C ARG A 30 4.27 -15.26 -13.43
N ASP A 31 4.86 -15.77 -14.50
CA ASP A 31 4.24 -15.77 -15.82
C ASP A 31 2.99 -16.66 -15.83
N TRP A 32 3.05 -17.81 -15.15
CA TRP A 32 1.88 -18.67 -14.99
C TRP A 32 0.75 -18.00 -14.19
N ILE A 33 1.07 -17.34 -13.07
CA ILE A 33 0.09 -16.61 -12.25
C ILE A 33 -0.60 -15.54 -13.10
N SER A 34 0.19 -14.74 -13.82
CA SER A 34 -0.34 -13.67 -14.66
C SER A 34 -1.28 -14.19 -15.73
N CYS A 35 -0.95 -15.34 -16.34
CA CYS A 35 -1.81 -15.97 -17.34
C CYS A 35 -3.08 -16.62 -16.74
N GLU A 36 -2.96 -17.38 -15.65
CA GLU A 36 -4.07 -18.14 -15.06
C GLU A 36 -5.14 -17.22 -14.44
N PHE A 37 -4.71 -16.15 -13.79
CA PHE A 37 -5.61 -15.27 -13.04
C PHE A 37 -5.87 -13.92 -13.72
N ASN A 38 -5.21 -13.65 -14.85
CA ASN A 38 -5.30 -12.37 -15.57
C ASN A 38 -4.99 -11.17 -14.65
N VAL A 39 -3.88 -11.29 -13.91
CA VAL A 39 -3.37 -10.27 -12.97
C VAL A 39 -1.93 -9.89 -13.31
N SER A 40 -1.50 -8.69 -12.90
CA SER A 40 -0.11 -8.27 -13.07
C SER A 40 0.70 -8.57 -11.80
N VAL A 41 1.77 -9.35 -11.95
CA VAL A 41 2.69 -9.68 -10.85
C VAL A 41 4.00 -8.93 -11.06
N VAL A 42 4.36 -8.07 -10.12
CA VAL A 42 5.59 -7.25 -10.19
C VAL A 42 6.80 -8.10 -9.82
N HIS A 43 6.69 -8.86 -8.72
CA HIS A 43 7.80 -9.63 -8.19
C HIS A 43 7.30 -10.79 -7.32
N ILE A 44 8.16 -11.78 -7.10
CA ILE A 44 7.90 -12.91 -6.19
C ILE A 44 9.15 -13.13 -5.35
N VAL A 45 8.96 -13.21 -4.03
CA VAL A 45 10.04 -13.51 -3.10
C VAL A 45 9.75 -14.81 -2.37
N LEU A 46 10.79 -15.63 -2.23
CA LEU A 46 10.80 -16.77 -1.35
C LEU A 46 11.77 -16.46 -0.21
N ASP A 47 11.26 -16.33 1.00
CA ASP A 47 12.02 -16.10 2.23
C ASP A 47 11.52 -17.03 3.34
N HIS A 48 11.94 -16.77 4.58
CA HIS A 48 11.48 -17.51 5.76
C HIS A 48 10.82 -16.56 6.74
N ILE A 49 9.81 -17.06 7.46
CA ILE A 49 9.18 -16.32 8.55
C ILE A 49 10.21 -16.16 9.67
N GLU A 50 10.51 -14.92 10.05
CA GLU A 50 11.57 -14.62 11.01
C GLU A 50 11.12 -14.69 12.47
N LEU A 51 9.82 -14.57 12.74
CA LEU A 51 9.29 -14.44 14.10
C LEU A 51 7.93 -15.14 14.27
N GLY A 52 7.68 -15.62 15.49
CA GLY A 52 6.40 -16.17 15.90
C GLY A 52 6.30 -17.70 15.76
N PRO A 53 5.10 -18.29 15.92
CA PRO A 53 4.94 -19.74 16.00
C PRO A 53 5.24 -20.50 14.69
N ALA A 54 5.47 -19.76 13.60
CA ALA A 54 5.81 -20.31 12.29
C ALA A 54 7.23 -19.92 11.86
N GLU A 55 8.10 -19.51 12.79
CA GLU A 55 9.50 -19.18 12.51
C GLU A 55 10.22 -20.30 11.71
N GLY A 56 11.05 -19.89 10.75
CA GLY A 56 11.77 -20.80 9.86
C GLY A 56 10.92 -21.46 8.78
N ARG A 57 9.60 -21.22 8.74
CA ARG A 57 8.74 -21.71 7.67
C ARG A 57 8.97 -20.92 6.39
N PRO A 58 9.10 -21.58 5.21
CA PRO A 58 9.19 -20.88 3.93
C PRO A 58 7.95 -20.04 3.68
N ARG A 59 8.14 -18.83 3.17
CA ARG A 59 7.09 -17.89 2.82
C ARG A 59 7.29 -17.43 1.38
N LEU A 60 6.26 -17.68 0.58
CA LEU A 60 6.16 -17.23 -0.79
C LEU A 60 5.34 -15.94 -0.80
N ASN A 61 5.97 -14.83 -1.12
CA ASN A 61 5.33 -13.54 -1.24
C ASN A 61 5.11 -13.20 -2.72
N VAL A 62 3.84 -13.06 -3.13
CA VAL A 62 3.48 -12.63 -4.48
C VAL A 62 3.10 -11.15 -4.42
N ILE A 63 3.89 -10.32 -5.09
CA ILE A 63 3.69 -8.87 -5.12
C ILE A 63 2.86 -8.53 -6.37
N LEU A 64 1.58 -8.22 -6.15
CA LEU A 64 0.63 -7.85 -7.20
C LEU A 64 0.73 -6.35 -7.49
N GLU A 65 0.52 -5.98 -8.75
CA GLU A 65 0.76 -4.60 -9.18
C GLU A 65 -0.26 -3.62 -8.61
N THR A 66 -1.54 -3.93 -8.74
CA THR A 66 -2.63 -2.97 -8.50
C THR A 66 -3.57 -3.41 -7.36
N ASP A 67 -4.27 -2.44 -6.76
CA ASP A 67 -5.40 -2.70 -5.83
C ASP A 67 -6.38 -3.72 -6.40
N LYS A 68 -6.75 -3.57 -7.69
CA LYS A 68 -7.68 -4.47 -8.37
C LYS A 68 -7.18 -5.90 -8.41
N ASP A 69 -5.91 -6.11 -8.78
CA ASP A 69 -5.32 -7.44 -8.83
C ASP A 69 -5.25 -8.04 -7.41
N PHE A 70 -4.77 -7.25 -6.45
CA PHE A 70 -4.62 -7.62 -5.05
C PHE A 70 -5.95 -8.00 -4.38
N ASP A 71 -7.01 -7.25 -4.62
CA ASP A 71 -8.34 -7.46 -4.04
C ASP A 71 -9.08 -8.64 -4.69
N SER A 72 -8.82 -8.93 -5.98
CA SER A 72 -9.46 -10.05 -6.68
C SER A 72 -9.14 -11.43 -6.07
N TRP A 73 -8.05 -11.51 -5.31
CA TRP A 73 -7.57 -12.73 -4.64
C TRP A 73 -8.04 -12.86 -3.19
N LYS A 74 -8.76 -11.87 -2.66
CA LYS A 74 -9.17 -11.83 -1.26
C LYS A 74 -10.64 -12.14 -1.03
N THR A 75 -10.95 -12.68 0.15
CA THR A 75 -12.33 -12.75 0.68
C THR A 75 -12.66 -11.57 1.59
N ASP A 76 -11.64 -11.00 2.23
CA ASP A 76 -11.71 -9.87 3.15
C ASP A 76 -10.34 -9.18 3.21
N ALA A 77 -10.15 -8.20 4.09
CA ALA A 77 -8.92 -7.40 4.16
C ALA A 77 -7.62 -8.22 4.32
N ILE A 78 -7.67 -9.44 4.89
CA ILE A 78 -6.49 -10.22 5.26
C ILE A 78 -6.46 -11.63 4.64
N THR A 79 -7.61 -12.19 4.26
CA THR A 79 -7.71 -13.59 3.88
C THR A 79 -7.63 -13.78 2.37
N ILE A 80 -6.65 -14.58 1.92
CA ILE A 80 -6.56 -15.05 0.55
C ILE A 80 -7.61 -16.14 0.32
N ARG A 81 -8.33 -16.05 -0.81
CA ARG A 81 -9.25 -17.08 -1.27
C ARG A 81 -8.55 -18.45 -1.33
N SER A 82 -9.17 -19.47 -0.73
CA SER A 82 -8.57 -20.80 -0.62
C SER A 82 -8.29 -21.45 -1.97
N ASP A 83 -9.18 -21.28 -2.96
CA ASP A 83 -9.00 -21.83 -4.30
C ASP A 83 -7.80 -21.24 -5.04
N VAL A 84 -7.58 -19.93 -4.92
CA VAL A 84 -6.41 -19.23 -5.46
C VAL A 84 -5.14 -19.70 -4.75
N ARG A 85 -5.14 -19.68 -3.41
CA ARG A 85 -3.98 -20.10 -2.60
C ARG A 85 -3.55 -21.52 -2.93
N ASP A 86 -4.50 -22.46 -2.94
CA ASP A 86 -4.20 -23.88 -3.13
C ASP A 86 -3.72 -24.16 -4.57
N LYS A 87 -4.22 -23.43 -5.57
CA LYS A 87 -3.72 -23.49 -6.95
C LYS A 87 -2.28 -22.97 -7.06
N VAL A 88 -2.00 -21.79 -6.51
CA VAL A 88 -0.67 -21.17 -6.55
C VAL A 88 0.36 -22.04 -5.84
N VAL A 89 0.08 -22.48 -4.60
CA VAL A 89 0.98 -23.35 -3.83
C VAL A 89 1.22 -24.67 -4.55
N ARG A 90 0.18 -25.28 -5.14
CA ARG A 90 0.34 -26.51 -5.94
C ARG A 90 1.22 -26.29 -7.16
N ARG A 91 1.05 -25.17 -7.88
CA ARG A 91 1.90 -24.85 -9.03
C ARG A 91 3.34 -24.62 -8.60
N PHE A 92 3.56 -23.85 -7.53
CA PHE A 92 4.88 -23.60 -7.00
C PHE A 92 5.60 -24.89 -6.58
N LYS A 93 4.93 -25.82 -5.88
CA LYS A 93 5.50 -27.13 -5.55
C LYS A 93 5.95 -27.92 -6.78
N LYS A 94 5.20 -27.87 -7.89
CA LYS A 94 5.60 -28.51 -9.15
C LYS A 94 6.87 -27.87 -9.73
N ILE A 95 6.96 -26.54 -9.69
CA ILE A 95 8.15 -25.81 -10.17
C ILE A 95 9.36 -26.13 -9.27
N ALA A 96 9.18 -26.08 -7.95
CA ALA A 96 10.23 -26.41 -7.00
C ALA A 96 10.76 -27.85 -7.14
N SER A 97 9.96 -28.80 -7.61
CA SER A 97 10.44 -30.17 -7.86
C SER A 97 11.53 -30.27 -8.94
N VAL A 98 11.64 -29.27 -9.82
CA VAL A 98 12.70 -29.15 -10.84
C VAL A 98 13.71 -28.03 -10.53
N HIS A 99 13.51 -27.30 -9.44
CA HIS A 99 14.38 -26.24 -8.92
C HIS A 99 14.69 -26.52 -7.43
N PRO A 100 15.66 -27.41 -7.12
CA PRO A 100 15.91 -27.89 -5.76
C PRO A 100 16.30 -26.83 -4.73
N ASP A 101 16.73 -25.65 -5.18
CA ASP A 101 17.02 -24.47 -4.37
C ASP A 101 15.77 -23.76 -3.84
N LEU A 102 14.59 -24.05 -4.41
CA LEU A 102 13.32 -23.48 -3.98
C LEU A 102 12.65 -24.38 -2.93
N GLU A 103 12.74 -23.98 -1.66
CA GLU A 103 12.06 -24.70 -0.57
C GLU A 103 10.53 -24.53 -0.67
N SER A 104 9.82 -25.64 -0.84
CA SER A 104 8.37 -25.63 -1.07
C SER A 104 7.56 -26.42 -0.04
N GLU A 105 8.24 -27.12 0.87
CA GLU A 105 7.56 -27.87 1.92
C GLU A 105 6.92 -26.93 2.94
N ASN A 106 5.65 -27.20 3.22
CA ASN A 106 4.80 -26.36 4.08
C ASN A 106 4.82 -24.85 3.76
N VAL A 107 5.15 -24.41 2.55
CA VAL A 107 5.24 -22.98 2.21
C VAL A 107 3.98 -22.18 2.59
N HIS A 108 4.17 -20.97 3.12
CA HIS A 108 3.12 -20.03 3.44
C HIS A 108 2.99 -18.97 2.34
N LEU A 109 1.83 -18.86 1.70
CA LEU A 109 1.58 -17.82 0.69
C LEU A 109 1.11 -16.52 1.37
N ILE A 110 1.77 -15.42 1.06
CA ILE A 110 1.31 -14.06 1.36
C ILE A 110 1.22 -13.24 0.06
N LEU A 111 0.49 -12.13 0.12
CA LEU A 111 0.37 -11.18 -0.97
C LEU A 111 0.80 -9.80 -0.48
N ASP A 112 1.42 -9.02 -1.35
CA ASP A 112 1.62 -7.59 -1.17
C ASP A 112 1.07 -6.81 -2.37
N ASN A 113 0.76 -5.53 -2.14
CA ASN A 113 0.24 -4.62 -3.15
C ASN A 113 1.27 -3.54 -3.46
N PHE A 114 1.81 -3.58 -4.67
CA PHE A 114 2.88 -2.67 -5.09
C PHE A 114 2.39 -1.23 -5.23
N SER A 115 1.24 -1.01 -5.87
CA SER A 115 0.67 0.33 -6.06
C SER A 115 0.33 1.01 -4.73
N ASP A 116 -0.19 0.25 -3.76
CA ASP A 116 -0.53 0.78 -2.43
C ASP A 116 0.72 1.27 -1.68
N GLU A 117 1.80 0.47 -1.69
CA GLU A 117 3.07 0.86 -1.08
C GLU A 117 3.71 2.06 -1.78
N CYS A 118 3.65 2.13 -3.11
CA CYS A 118 4.14 3.28 -3.88
C CYS A 118 3.41 4.57 -3.45
N LEU A 119 2.08 4.52 -3.35
CA LEU A 119 1.27 5.65 -2.90
C LEU A 119 1.52 5.97 -1.42
N GLY A 120 1.72 4.97 -0.55
CA GLY A 120 2.09 5.18 0.84
C GLY A 120 3.42 5.92 0.99
N ARG A 121 4.43 5.58 0.18
CA ARG A 121 5.72 6.29 0.14
C ARG A 121 5.61 7.69 -0.43
N ALA A 122 4.79 7.89 -1.46
CA ALA A 122 4.48 9.21 -2.00
C ALA A 122 3.80 10.10 -0.93
N CYS A 123 2.80 9.58 -0.22
CA CYS A 123 2.15 10.24 0.91
C CYS A 123 3.14 10.60 2.02
N SER A 124 4.02 9.67 2.42
CA SER A 124 5.05 9.93 3.43
C SER A 124 6.00 11.06 3.03
N THR A 125 6.37 11.11 1.75
CA THR A 125 7.24 12.15 1.20
C THR A 125 6.53 13.51 1.15
N PHE A 126 5.28 13.53 0.68
CA PHE A 126 4.41 14.71 0.71
C PHE A 126 4.25 15.29 2.12
N LEU A 127 3.96 14.46 3.12
CA LEU A 127 3.80 14.89 4.51
C LEU A 127 5.09 15.52 5.07
N LYS A 128 6.25 15.01 4.69
CA LYS A 128 7.56 15.53 5.12
C LYS A 128 7.94 16.84 4.43
N ARG A 129 7.59 17.01 3.15
CA ARG A 129 8.11 18.11 2.31
C ARG A 129 7.12 19.24 2.06
N ASP A 130 5.84 18.93 1.87
CA ASP A 130 4.86 19.88 1.34
C ASP A 130 3.68 20.16 2.28
N ALA A 131 3.30 19.23 3.15
CA ALA A 131 2.13 19.38 4.00
C ALA A 131 2.16 20.67 4.84
N LYS A 132 3.32 21.00 5.46
CA LYS A 132 3.47 22.24 6.24
C LYS A 132 3.25 23.51 5.42
N ARG A 133 3.67 23.51 4.15
CA ARG A 133 3.46 24.66 3.25
C ARG A 133 1.98 24.87 3.02
N ILE A 134 1.23 23.80 2.72
CA ILE A 134 -0.22 23.86 2.52
C ILE A 134 -0.93 24.27 3.82
N THR A 135 -0.53 23.70 4.98
CA THR A 135 -1.06 24.16 6.29
C THR A 135 -0.86 25.66 6.48
N ASN A 136 0.30 26.22 6.10
CA ASN A 136 0.56 27.65 6.20
C ASN A 136 -0.28 28.49 5.22
N ASP A 137 -0.47 28.02 3.99
CA ASP A 137 -1.31 28.68 2.97
C ASP A 137 -2.78 28.80 3.44
N PHE A 138 -3.22 27.87 4.30
CA PHE A 138 -4.54 27.85 4.91
C PHE A 138 -4.51 27.93 6.44
N LYS A 139 -3.57 28.67 7.04
CA LYS A 139 -3.32 28.68 8.50
C LYS A 139 -4.53 29.06 9.38
N GLN A 140 -5.53 29.74 8.81
CA GLN A 140 -6.76 30.13 9.51
C GLN A 140 -7.82 29.02 9.50
N THR A 141 -7.57 27.94 8.78
CA THR A 141 -8.53 26.85 8.53
C THR A 141 -7.93 25.51 8.93
N ILE A 142 -6.70 25.21 8.48
CA ILE A 142 -6.04 23.94 8.74
C ILE A 142 -5.23 24.03 10.04
N TRP A 143 -5.51 23.14 10.98
CA TRP A 143 -4.65 22.90 12.13
C TRP A 143 -3.45 22.03 11.75
N GLN A 144 -3.68 20.89 11.11
CA GLN A 144 -2.62 19.97 10.69
C GLN A 144 -3.07 19.10 9.50
N ILE A 145 -2.12 18.69 8.67
CA ILE A 145 -2.30 17.59 7.71
C ILE A 145 -1.48 16.41 8.21
N ASP A 146 -2.11 15.24 8.34
CA ASP A 146 -1.49 14.01 8.82
C ASP A 146 -1.86 12.83 7.91
N GLY A 147 -1.22 11.69 8.10
CA GLY A 147 -1.47 10.51 7.29
C GLY A 147 -0.74 9.27 7.73
N PHE A 148 -1.30 8.13 7.36
CA PHE A 148 -0.74 6.81 7.57
C PHE A 148 -0.94 5.94 6.33
N SER A 149 0.12 5.27 5.88
CA SER A 149 0.16 4.62 4.56
C SER A 149 -0.33 5.62 3.47
N ARG A 150 -1.26 5.23 2.60
CA ARG A 150 -1.86 6.10 1.59
C ARG A 150 -2.97 7.03 2.10
N ALA A 151 -3.41 6.90 3.34
CA ALA A 151 -4.51 7.68 3.88
C ALA A 151 -4.02 9.07 4.34
N LEU A 152 -4.72 10.12 3.93
CA LEU A 152 -4.45 11.49 4.34
C LEU A 152 -5.67 12.11 5.00
N VAL A 153 -5.43 12.89 6.06
CA VAL A 153 -6.45 13.63 6.79
C VAL A 153 -6.00 15.08 6.96
N VAL A 154 -6.87 16.01 6.60
CA VAL A 154 -6.73 17.42 6.94
C VAL A 154 -7.58 17.69 8.17
N PHE A 155 -6.94 18.04 9.26
CA PHE A 155 -7.61 18.45 10.48
C PHE A 155 -7.87 19.96 10.47
N LEU A 156 -9.13 20.35 10.57
CA LEU A 156 -9.56 21.72 10.87
C LEU A 156 -9.67 21.89 12.40
N TYR A 157 -10.01 23.07 12.91
CA TYR A 157 -10.11 23.24 14.36
C TYR A 157 -11.41 22.65 14.92
N THR A 158 -12.55 22.85 14.26
CA THR A 158 -13.88 22.46 14.75
C THR A 158 -14.73 21.72 13.72
N ASP A 159 -15.73 20.97 14.19
CA ASP A 159 -16.67 20.27 13.30
C ASP A 159 -17.51 21.24 12.45
N ASP A 160 -17.81 22.42 13.00
CA ASP A 160 -18.56 23.46 12.26
C ASP A 160 -17.74 24.09 11.13
N GLU A 161 -16.41 24.17 11.27
CA GLU A 161 -15.53 24.59 10.19
C GLU A 161 -15.48 23.57 9.05
N ILE A 162 -15.56 22.27 9.35
CA ILE A 162 -15.66 21.24 8.29
C ILE A 162 -16.93 21.45 7.48
N LYS A 163 -18.07 21.68 8.15
CA LYS A 163 -19.35 21.95 7.47
C LYS A 163 -19.27 23.18 6.58
N LYS A 164 -18.67 24.27 7.07
CA LYS A 164 -18.48 25.52 6.30
C LYS A 164 -17.53 25.32 5.11
N CYS A 165 -16.39 24.67 5.34
CA CYS A 165 -15.37 24.37 4.33
C CYS A 165 -15.91 23.50 3.18
N SER A 166 -16.86 22.62 3.49
CA SER A 166 -17.57 21.82 2.48
C SER A 166 -18.56 22.67 1.68
N ALA A 167 -19.21 23.66 2.31
CA ALA A 167 -20.20 24.52 1.68
C ALA A 167 -19.61 25.64 0.80
N ASP A 168 -18.39 26.12 1.08
CA ASP A 168 -17.76 27.27 0.41
C ASP A 168 -16.61 26.91 -0.55
N ASP A 169 -16.51 25.64 -0.95
CA ASP A 169 -15.47 25.07 -1.81
C ASP A 169 -14.03 25.13 -1.25
N THR A 170 -13.81 25.60 -0.03
CA THR A 170 -12.47 25.62 0.59
C THR A 170 -11.87 24.22 0.68
N CYS A 171 -12.67 23.22 1.04
CA CYS A 171 -12.22 21.83 1.14
C CYS A 171 -11.80 21.27 -0.23
N LYS A 172 -12.49 21.66 -1.31
CA LYS A 172 -12.10 21.29 -2.69
C LYS A 172 -10.77 21.93 -3.07
N ARG A 173 -10.56 23.20 -2.72
CA ARG A 173 -9.29 23.91 -2.97
C ARG A 173 -8.12 23.28 -2.22
N ILE A 174 -8.30 22.95 -0.94
CA ILE A 174 -7.29 22.26 -0.14
C ILE A 174 -6.98 20.90 -0.76
N SER A 175 -8.02 20.12 -1.09
CA SER A 175 -7.88 18.80 -1.71
C SER A 175 -7.09 18.87 -3.03
N GLN A 176 -7.40 19.83 -3.89
CA GLN A 176 -6.68 20.03 -5.15
C GLN A 176 -5.21 20.42 -4.92
N GLN A 177 -4.91 21.26 -3.93
CA GLN A 177 -3.53 21.61 -3.61
C GLN A 177 -2.74 20.41 -3.07
N CYS A 178 -3.36 19.60 -2.21
CA CYS A 178 -2.75 18.36 -1.72
C CYS A 178 -2.49 17.38 -2.87
N PHE A 179 -3.47 17.17 -3.76
CA PHE A 179 -3.32 16.31 -4.93
C PHE A 179 -2.16 16.79 -5.83
N ASN A 180 -2.14 18.08 -6.18
CA ASN A 180 -1.11 18.65 -7.05
C ASN A 180 0.29 18.58 -6.42
N ALA A 181 0.40 18.70 -5.10
CA ALA A 181 1.66 18.59 -4.39
C ALA A 181 2.13 17.14 -4.21
N LEU A 182 1.19 16.19 -4.11
CA LEU A 182 1.49 14.77 -3.98
C LEU A 182 1.88 14.13 -5.30
N LYS A 183 1.19 14.50 -6.39
CA LYS A 183 1.33 13.88 -7.71
C LYS A 183 2.78 13.75 -8.22
N PRO A 184 3.69 14.74 -8.04
CA PRO A 184 5.10 14.60 -8.44
C PRO A 184 5.86 13.48 -7.74
N TYR A 185 5.37 12.96 -6.60
CA TYR A 185 5.98 11.83 -5.88
C TYR A 185 5.41 10.48 -6.30
N ASP A 186 4.37 10.44 -7.13
CA ASP A 186 3.78 9.24 -7.68
C ASP A 186 4.55 8.79 -8.94
N GLU A 187 5.62 8.05 -8.70
CA GLU A 187 6.57 7.60 -9.73
C GLU A 187 5.92 6.82 -10.88
N PHE A 188 4.90 6.03 -10.58
CA PHE A 188 4.30 5.07 -11.51
C PHE A 188 2.90 5.48 -11.99
N ASP A 189 2.50 6.72 -11.75
CA ASP A 189 1.22 7.28 -12.18
C ASP A 189 -0.02 6.53 -11.62
N TYR A 190 0.08 5.93 -10.43
CA TYR A 190 -1.02 5.20 -9.78
C TYR A 190 -2.08 6.13 -9.16
N LEU A 191 -1.73 7.38 -8.87
CA LEU A 191 -2.61 8.37 -8.28
C LEU A 191 -3.48 9.02 -9.36
N THR A 192 -4.79 8.82 -9.28
CA THR A 192 -5.77 9.47 -10.14
C THR A 192 -6.68 10.37 -9.30
N ALA A 193 -7.45 11.24 -9.96
CA ALA A 193 -8.45 12.06 -9.28
C ALA A 193 -9.49 11.19 -8.53
N ASP A 194 -9.84 10.04 -9.09
CA ASP A 194 -10.81 9.11 -8.51
C ASP A 194 -10.20 8.25 -7.38
N SER A 195 -8.90 7.95 -7.44
CA SER A 195 -8.22 7.15 -6.42
C SER A 195 -7.68 7.97 -5.25
N PHE A 196 -7.54 9.29 -5.42
CA PHE A 196 -7.10 10.21 -4.38
C PHE A 196 -8.17 10.37 -3.29
N ARG A 197 -7.83 9.92 -2.08
CA ARG A 197 -8.72 10.01 -0.91
C ARG A 197 -8.10 10.89 0.15
N LEU A 198 -8.66 12.09 0.27
CA LEU A 198 -8.36 13.02 1.35
C LEU A 198 -9.60 13.16 2.23
N ARG A 199 -9.45 12.90 3.53
CA ARG A 199 -10.51 13.10 4.51
C ARG A 199 -10.33 14.44 5.21
N PHE A 200 -11.43 15.01 5.65
CA PHE A 200 -11.45 16.17 6.52
C PHE A 200 -12.00 15.74 7.87
N ASP A 201 -11.30 16.13 8.93
CA ASP A 201 -11.67 15.85 10.30
C ASP A 201 -11.34 17.09 11.16
N SER A 202 -11.67 17.09 12.45
CA SER A 202 -11.45 18.22 13.33
C SER A 202 -10.51 17.86 14.46
N LYS A 203 -9.77 18.87 14.93
CA LYS A 203 -9.04 18.80 16.19
C LYS A 203 -10.00 18.56 17.35
N GLU A 204 -11.19 19.14 17.32
CA GLU A 204 -12.27 18.89 18.29
C GLU A 204 -12.61 17.40 18.39
N ASN A 205 -12.82 16.70 17.28
CA ASN A 205 -13.06 15.26 17.25
C ASN A 205 -11.84 14.48 17.78
N LEU A 206 -10.63 14.86 17.35
CA LEU A 206 -9.39 14.26 17.85
C LEU A 206 -9.27 14.38 19.39
N ASP A 207 -9.55 15.56 19.93
CA ASP A 207 -9.47 15.84 21.36
C ASP A 207 -10.54 15.06 22.14
N ASN A 208 -11.79 15.07 21.66
CA ASN A 208 -12.94 14.50 22.35
C ASN A 208 -12.96 12.96 22.30
N ASN A 209 -12.68 12.38 21.13
CA ASN A 209 -12.85 10.94 20.89
C ASN A 209 -11.53 10.16 20.91
N TYR A 210 -10.40 10.85 20.76
CA TYR A 210 -9.07 10.23 20.66
C TYR A 210 -8.04 10.82 21.63
N LYS A 211 -8.49 11.59 22.63
CA LYS A 211 -7.63 12.19 23.68
C LYS A 211 -6.51 13.06 23.12
N GLY A 212 -6.74 13.69 21.97
CA GLY A 212 -5.75 14.54 21.29
C GLY A 212 -4.57 13.76 20.71
N ASN A 213 -4.69 12.44 20.56
CA ASN A 213 -3.57 11.57 20.18
C ASN A 213 -3.79 10.91 18.81
N LEU A 214 -2.94 11.27 17.84
CA LEU A 214 -2.97 10.72 16.48
C LEU A 214 -2.72 9.20 16.43
N PHE A 215 -1.99 8.63 17.38
CA PHE A 215 -1.84 7.17 17.46
C PHE A 215 -3.17 6.48 17.76
N TYR A 216 -4.03 7.06 18.61
CA TYR A 216 -5.36 6.50 18.86
C TYR A 216 -6.32 6.77 17.71
N TYR A 217 -6.12 7.85 16.96
CA TYR A 217 -6.91 8.16 15.77
C TYR A 217 -6.71 7.13 14.65
N TRP A 218 -5.46 6.70 14.42
CA TRP A 218 -5.11 5.76 13.37
C TRP A 218 -5.24 4.28 13.74
N ARG A 219 -5.66 3.97 14.96
CA ARG A 219 -5.79 2.61 15.49
C ARG A 219 -7.19 2.04 15.28
#